data_AF-A0A0F9ET85-F1
#
_entry.id   AF-A0A0F9ET85-F1
#
_cell.length_a   1.000
_cell.length_b   1.000
_cell.length_c   1.000
_cell.angle_alpha   90.00
_cell.angle_beta   90.00
_cell.angle_gamma   90.00
#
_symmetry.space_group_name_H-M   'P 1'
#
loop_
_entity.id
_entity.type
_entity.pdbx_description
1 polymer ?
#
loop_
_entity_poly.entity_id
_entity_poly.type
_entity_poly.pdbx_seq_one_letter_code
_entity_poly.pdbx_strand_id
1 'polypeptide(L)'
;MPFYPPYKDQDGDPAEKAQQEADARLDRQRDEEMVTEDPEQPPTAGKGHDLHSSHCEAPGTLGAEGRRPSLGLPYIRGVEHLQVLNYSYWNANGAGICIVAVEGAIADWAAYIGADDGMRTEDCVEWTKRHGCKLSRKQANRWFPELPIEAYRE
;
A
#
# COMPACT_ATOMS: atom_id res chain seq x y z
N MET A 1 5.16 -3.14 59.22
CA MET A 1 4.32 -3.38 58.03
C MET A 1 3.13 -2.43 58.10
N PRO A 2 2.94 -1.46 57.18
CA PRO A 2 1.74 -0.63 57.18
C PRO A 2 0.58 -1.37 56.50
N PHE A 3 -0.59 -1.28 57.12
CA PHE A 3 -1.86 -1.88 56.69
C PHE A 3 -2.57 -0.88 55.76
N TYR A 4 -2.69 -1.18 54.47
CA TYR A 4 -3.47 -0.37 53.54
C TYR A 4 -4.94 -0.83 53.56
N PRO A 5 -5.92 0.09 53.65
CA PRO A 5 -7.34 -0.24 53.55
C PRO A 5 -7.70 -0.68 52.11
N PRO A 6 -8.72 -1.54 51.93
CA PRO A 6 -9.13 -2.01 50.61
C PRO A 6 -9.74 -0.85 49.81
N TYR A 7 -9.28 -0.69 48.57
CA TYR A 7 -9.88 0.22 47.61
C TYR A 7 -11.35 -0.17 47.40
N LYS A 8 -12.28 0.77 47.59
CA LYS A 8 -13.66 0.61 47.16
C LYS A 8 -13.67 0.64 45.64
N ASP A 9 -14.21 -0.42 45.02
CA ASP A 9 -14.52 -0.44 43.61
C ASP A 9 -15.46 0.74 43.32
N GLN A 10 -14.94 1.69 42.56
CA GLN A 10 -15.62 2.90 42.17
C GLN A 10 -16.55 2.51 41.02
N ASP A 11 -17.77 2.09 41.36
CA ASP A 11 -18.85 1.94 40.39
C ASP A 11 -18.96 3.27 39.63
N GLY A 12 -18.56 3.27 38.36
CA GLY A 12 -18.50 4.47 37.51
C GLY A 12 -19.82 5.22 37.53
N ASP A 13 -19.75 6.55 37.54
CA ASP A 13 -20.91 7.42 37.61
C ASP A 13 -21.90 7.04 36.48
N PRO A 14 -23.19 6.77 36.78
CA PRO A 14 -24.17 6.42 35.75
C PRO A 14 -24.29 7.49 34.65
N ALA A 15 -23.94 8.74 34.92
CA ALA A 15 -23.88 9.81 33.92
C ALA A 15 -22.74 9.59 32.90
N GLU A 16 -21.57 9.11 33.35
CA GLU A 16 -20.42 8.84 32.50
C GLU A 16 -20.71 7.66 31.56
N LYS A 17 -21.37 6.62 32.08
CA LYS A 17 -21.82 5.48 31.27
C LYS A 17 -22.85 5.88 30.22
N ALA A 18 -23.81 6.74 30.59
CA ALA A 18 -24.82 7.24 29.65
C ALA A 18 -24.19 8.08 28.53
N GLN A 19 -23.14 8.85 28.84
CA GLN A 19 -22.41 9.62 27.85
C GLN A 19 -21.59 8.71 26.91
N GLN A 20 -20.94 7.69 27.47
CA GLN A 20 -20.18 6.71 26.69
C GLN A 20 -21.09 5.91 25.73
N GLU A 21 -22.31 5.57 26.16
CA GLU A 21 -23.31 4.94 25.29
C GLU A 21 -23.84 5.89 24.21
N ALA A 22 -23.99 7.19 24.51
CA ALA A 22 -24.39 8.20 23.52
C ALA A 22 -23.33 8.39 22.42
N ASP A 23 -22.06 8.46 22.81
CA ASP A 23 -20.94 8.58 21.87
C ASP A 23 -20.82 7.32 21.00
N ALA A 24 -20.93 6.13 21.59
CA ALA A 24 -20.92 4.86 20.85
C ALA A 24 -22.09 4.74 19.85
N ARG A 25 -23.24 5.37 20.16
CA ARG A 25 -24.40 5.39 19.26
C ARG A 25 -24.21 6.34 18.09
N LEU A 26 -23.59 7.49 18.30
CA LEU A 26 -23.26 8.45 17.24
C LEU A 26 -22.22 7.89 16.27
N ASP A 27 -21.23 7.17 16.79
CA ASP A 27 -20.19 6.52 15.98
C ASP A 27 -20.80 5.48 15.04
N ARG A 28 -21.68 4.62 15.57
CA ARG A 28 -22.43 3.65 14.74
C ARG A 28 -23.30 4.32 13.68
N GLN A 29 -23.95 5.43 14.00
CA GLN A 29 -24.75 6.17 13.03
C GLN A 29 -23.90 6.75 11.90
N ARG A 30 -22.69 7.24 12.21
CA ARG A 30 -21.74 7.69 11.18
C ARG A 30 -21.27 6.56 10.30
N ASP A 31 -20.97 5.40 10.89
CA ASP A 31 -20.58 4.21 10.12
C ASP A 31 -21.73 3.75 9.22
N GLU A 32 -22.97 3.77 9.69
CA GLU A 32 -24.16 3.44 8.90
C GLU A 32 -24.42 4.46 7.77
N GLU A 33 -24.21 5.76 8.00
CA GLU A 33 -24.32 6.82 6.98
C GLU A 33 -23.22 6.72 5.91
N MET A 34 -22.05 6.20 6.27
CA MET A 34 -20.90 6.01 5.38
C MET A 34 -21.00 4.74 4.53
N VAL A 35 -21.99 3.86 4.77
CA VAL A 35 -22.35 2.73 3.90
C VAL A 35 -23.40 3.20 2.89
N THR A 36 -23.03 4.15 2.03
CA THR A 36 -23.83 4.47 0.84
C THR A 36 -23.68 3.36 -0.19
N GLU A 37 -24.82 2.89 -0.68
CA GLU A 37 -24.99 1.81 -1.65
C GLU A 37 -24.09 1.95 -2.88
N ASP A 38 -23.61 0.79 -3.36
CA ASP A 38 -22.90 0.48 -4.60
C ASP A 38 -22.60 1.67 -5.54
N PRO A 39 -21.33 2.02 -5.81
CA PRO A 39 -21.04 3.00 -6.85
C PRO A 39 -21.46 2.41 -8.20
N GLU A 40 -22.58 2.90 -8.74
CA GLU A 40 -22.95 2.71 -10.13
C GLU A 40 -21.72 2.94 -11.02
N GLN A 41 -21.43 1.93 -11.84
CA GLN A 41 -20.33 1.92 -12.79
C GLN A 41 -20.35 3.20 -13.65
N PRO A 42 -19.29 4.03 -13.64
CA PRO A 42 -19.36 5.31 -14.34
C PRO A 42 -19.42 5.10 -15.86
N PRO A 43 -20.20 5.92 -16.59
CA PRO A 43 -20.33 5.79 -18.03
C PRO A 43 -19.00 6.06 -18.72
N THR A 44 -18.71 5.22 -19.71
CA THR A 44 -17.54 5.32 -20.57
C THR A 44 -17.53 6.63 -21.36
N ALA A 45 -16.34 7.22 -21.49
CA ALA A 45 -15.87 8.18 -22.49
C ALA A 45 -15.82 9.67 -22.10
N GLY A 46 -14.59 10.23 -22.14
CA GLY A 46 -14.35 11.50 -22.82
C GLY A 46 -13.61 12.61 -22.04
N LYS A 47 -12.32 12.78 -22.39
CA LYS A 47 -11.53 14.04 -22.48
C LYS A 47 -11.11 14.82 -21.21
N GLY A 48 -9.77 14.98 -21.10
CA GLY A 48 -9.04 16.14 -20.57
C GLY A 48 -9.03 16.27 -19.04
N HIS A 49 -7.90 16.32 -18.35
CA HIS A 49 -6.90 17.37 -18.48
C HIS A 49 -5.52 16.92 -17.96
N ASP A 50 -4.50 17.47 -18.62
CA ASP A 50 -3.07 17.36 -18.36
C ASP A 50 -2.65 17.62 -16.91
N LEU A 51 -1.59 16.93 -16.45
CA LEU A 51 -0.37 17.53 -15.88
C LEU A 51 0.70 16.46 -15.60
N HIS A 52 1.55 16.28 -16.62
CA HIS A 52 2.96 15.83 -16.65
C HIS A 52 3.23 14.89 -17.83
N SER A 53 2.98 15.43 -19.02
CA SER A 53 3.63 14.95 -20.23
C SER A 53 5.09 15.42 -20.18
N SER A 54 5.98 14.55 -19.75
CA SER A 54 7.39 14.61 -20.17
C SER A 54 7.57 13.53 -21.23
N HIS A 55 7.09 13.83 -22.44
CA HIS A 55 7.49 13.11 -23.62
C HIS A 55 8.87 13.63 -24.01
N CYS A 56 9.89 12.80 -23.79
CA CYS A 56 11.17 12.93 -24.46
C CYS A 56 11.43 11.62 -25.21
N GLU A 57 11.81 11.80 -26.47
CA GLU A 57 11.80 10.86 -27.57
C GLU A 57 12.62 9.58 -27.31
N ALA A 58 12.28 8.51 -28.05
CA ALA A 58 13.10 7.31 -28.11
C ALA A 58 14.45 7.61 -28.79
N PRO A 59 15.55 7.12 -28.22
CA PRO A 59 16.61 6.59 -29.07
C PRO A 59 17.05 5.19 -28.60
N GLY A 60 17.22 4.32 -29.60
CA GLY A 60 18.29 3.32 -29.58
C GLY A 60 17.97 1.98 -28.95
N THR A 61 17.48 1.06 -29.79
CA THR A 61 17.91 -0.33 -29.77
C THR A 61 19.44 -0.43 -29.73
N LEU A 62 20.04 -0.62 -28.55
CA LEU A 62 21.45 -1.02 -28.40
C LEU A 62 21.60 -1.98 -27.23
N GLY A 63 22.24 -3.12 -27.49
CA GLY A 63 22.80 -3.99 -26.46
C GLY A 63 22.06 -5.30 -26.21
N ALA A 64 21.96 -6.15 -27.23
CA ALA A 64 21.67 -7.56 -27.06
C ALA A 64 22.90 -8.29 -26.48
N GLU A 65 23.17 -8.17 -25.18
CA GLU A 65 24.13 -9.05 -24.50
C GLU A 65 23.60 -9.43 -23.12
N GLY A 66 23.24 -10.72 -22.96
CA GLY A 66 22.96 -11.34 -21.66
C GLY A 66 21.64 -11.00 -20.98
N ARG A 67 20.59 -10.63 -21.73
CA ARG A 67 19.29 -10.23 -21.13
C ARG A 67 18.69 -11.41 -20.35
N ARG A 68 18.64 -11.29 -19.02
CA ARG A 68 17.84 -12.18 -18.17
C ARG A 68 16.41 -12.20 -18.72
N PRO A 69 15.69 -13.33 -18.65
CA PRO A 69 14.28 -13.35 -18.99
C PRO A 69 13.57 -12.26 -18.19
N SER A 70 12.89 -11.35 -18.88
CA SER A 70 12.18 -10.23 -18.28
C SER A 70 10.73 -10.21 -18.80
N LEU A 71 9.79 -9.81 -17.96
CA LEU A 71 8.39 -9.51 -18.27
C LEU A 71 8.23 -8.41 -19.32
N GLY A 72 9.29 -7.63 -19.62
CA GLY A 72 9.25 -6.59 -20.65
C GLY A 72 8.40 -5.37 -20.26
N LEU A 73 8.10 -5.25 -18.96
CA LEU A 73 7.36 -4.14 -18.38
C LEU A 73 8.32 -2.99 -18.02
N PRO A 74 7.87 -1.72 -18.09
CA PRO A 74 8.69 -0.59 -17.72
C PRO A 74 9.00 -0.60 -16.21
N TYR A 75 10.24 -0.25 -15.85
CA TYR A 75 10.58 0.03 -14.45
C TYR A 75 10.23 1.46 -14.07
N ILE A 76 9.95 1.68 -12.78
CA ILE A 76 9.70 3.02 -12.25
C ILE A 76 11.01 3.82 -12.22
N ARG A 77 10.99 5.02 -12.85
CA ARG A 77 12.12 5.95 -12.88
C ARG A 77 12.54 6.35 -11.46
N GLY A 78 13.85 6.42 -11.22
CA GLY A 78 14.43 6.74 -9.91
C GLY A 78 14.76 5.51 -9.05
N VAL A 79 14.06 4.39 -9.25
CA VAL A 79 14.29 3.11 -8.55
C VAL A 79 14.55 1.95 -9.51
N GLU A 80 14.99 2.26 -10.74
CA GLU A 80 15.21 1.28 -11.82
C GLU A 80 16.24 0.21 -11.45
N HIS A 81 17.27 0.59 -10.69
CA HIS A 81 18.29 -0.32 -10.17
C HIS A 81 17.72 -1.38 -9.20
N LEU A 82 16.50 -1.15 -8.67
CA LEU A 82 15.77 -2.09 -7.84
C LEU A 82 14.83 -2.99 -8.66
N GLN A 83 14.74 -2.85 -9.99
CA GLN A 83 13.84 -3.63 -10.85
C GLN A 83 12.37 -3.57 -10.41
N VAL A 84 11.96 -2.41 -9.93
CA VAL A 84 10.61 -2.16 -9.43
C VAL A 84 9.68 -1.91 -10.60
N LEU A 85 8.67 -2.76 -10.72
CA LEU A 85 7.63 -2.68 -11.75
C LEU A 85 6.57 -1.65 -11.39
N ASN A 86 6.17 -1.65 -10.12
CA ASN A 86 5.21 -0.69 -9.57
C ASN A 86 5.39 -0.62 -8.04
N TYR A 87 5.00 0.48 -7.41
CA TYR A 87 4.94 0.60 -5.96
C TYR A 87 3.88 1.62 -5.52
N SER A 88 3.40 1.43 -4.30
CA SER A 88 2.58 2.41 -3.57
C SER A 88 3.27 2.76 -2.27
N TYR A 89 3.35 4.04 -1.96
CA TYR A 89 3.98 4.57 -0.75
C TYR A 89 3.04 5.51 -0.01
N TRP A 90 3.06 5.42 1.31
CA TRP A 90 2.37 6.33 2.21
C TRP A 90 3.30 6.75 3.35
N ASN A 91 3.18 7.99 3.79
CA ASN A 91 3.77 8.43 5.05
C ASN A 91 2.67 8.53 6.11
N ALA A 92 2.77 7.71 7.16
CA ALA A 92 1.86 7.69 8.28
C ALA A 92 2.59 8.23 9.52
N ASN A 93 2.58 9.56 9.70
CA ASN A 93 3.16 10.25 10.86
C ASN A 93 4.65 9.89 11.09
N GLY A 94 5.45 9.90 10.03
CA GLY A 94 6.87 9.52 10.11
C GLY A 94 7.12 8.01 10.07
N ALA A 95 6.10 7.18 9.83
CA ALA A 95 6.30 5.79 9.40
C ALA A 95 6.03 5.70 7.89
N GLY A 96 7.04 5.31 7.11
CA GLY A 96 6.85 5.06 5.68
C GLY A 96 6.28 3.67 5.51
N ILE A 97 5.16 3.53 4.82
CA ILE A 97 4.57 2.24 4.47
C ILE A 97 4.70 2.09 2.96
N CYS A 98 5.31 1.01 2.50
CA CYS A 98 5.49 0.75 1.09
C CYS A 98 5.00 -0.65 0.70
N ILE A 99 4.37 -0.74 -0.46
CA ILE A 99 4.07 -2.00 -1.13
C ILE A 99 4.67 -1.94 -2.52
N VAL A 100 5.53 -2.89 -2.83
CA VAL A 100 6.37 -2.88 -4.04
C VAL A 100 6.20 -4.18 -4.82
N ALA A 101 6.05 -4.06 -6.13
CA ALA A 101 6.16 -5.16 -7.09
C ALA A 101 7.55 -5.14 -7.73
N VAL A 102 8.26 -6.25 -7.64
CA VAL A 102 9.64 -6.39 -8.09
C VAL A 102 9.72 -7.53 -9.10
N GLU A 103 10.43 -7.27 -10.19
CA GLU A 103 10.74 -8.31 -11.17
C GLU A 103 11.81 -9.28 -10.64
N GLY A 104 11.57 -10.57 -10.85
CA GLY A 104 12.49 -11.63 -10.50
C GLY A 104 13.49 -11.93 -11.62
N ALA A 105 14.16 -13.07 -11.52
CA ALA A 105 15.28 -13.42 -12.39
C ALA A 105 14.87 -14.22 -13.63
N ILE A 106 13.65 -14.74 -13.67
CA ILE A 106 13.16 -15.68 -14.70
C ILE A 106 11.84 -15.22 -15.34
N ALA A 107 11.72 -13.92 -15.63
CA ALA A 107 10.48 -13.29 -16.09
C ALA A 107 9.30 -13.56 -15.15
N ASP A 108 9.59 -13.68 -13.86
CA ASP A 108 8.65 -13.78 -12.76
C ASP A 108 8.58 -12.45 -12.01
N TRP A 109 7.59 -12.30 -11.13
CA TRP A 109 7.55 -11.15 -10.22
C TRP A 109 7.04 -11.54 -8.84
N ALA A 110 7.36 -10.73 -7.85
CA ALA A 110 6.91 -10.88 -6.48
C ALA A 110 6.52 -9.51 -5.90
N ALA A 111 5.60 -9.51 -4.94
CA ALA A 111 5.20 -8.31 -4.24
C ALA A 111 5.57 -8.39 -2.75
N TYR A 112 6.01 -7.25 -2.19
CA TYR A 112 6.44 -7.13 -0.81
C TYR A 112 5.76 -5.93 -0.14
N ILE A 113 5.43 -6.06 1.14
CA ILE A 113 4.97 -4.97 1.99
C ILE A 113 5.97 -4.73 3.13
N GLY A 114 6.25 -3.48 3.43
CA GLY A 114 7.22 -3.11 4.46
C GLY A 114 6.93 -1.73 5.02
N ALA A 115 7.60 -1.43 6.13
CA ALA A 115 7.58 -0.11 6.71
C ALA A 115 8.96 0.31 7.20
N ASP A 116 9.29 1.58 7.04
CA ASP A 116 10.53 2.21 7.51
C ASP A 116 10.24 3.47 8.35
N ASP A 117 11.30 4.20 8.70
CA ASP A 117 11.25 5.44 9.47
C ASP A 117 10.72 6.66 8.68
N GLY A 118 10.15 6.44 7.49
CA GLY A 118 9.34 7.42 6.78
C GLY A 118 10.09 8.61 6.21
N MET A 119 11.42 8.55 6.17
CA MET A 119 12.26 9.68 5.77
C MET A 119 12.18 9.93 4.26
N ARG A 120 12.22 8.89 3.41
CA ARG A 120 12.17 9.00 1.94
C ARG A 120 11.50 7.80 1.29
N THR A 121 10.80 8.05 0.18
CA THR A 121 10.10 7.00 -0.58
C THR A 121 11.07 5.97 -1.15
N GLU A 122 12.17 6.39 -1.79
CA GLU A 122 13.10 5.45 -2.42
C GLU A 122 13.76 4.52 -1.40
N ASP A 123 14.12 5.05 -0.23
CA ASP A 123 14.70 4.29 0.87
C ASP A 123 13.70 3.27 1.41
N CYS A 124 12.42 3.64 1.53
CA CYS A 124 11.35 2.72 1.94
C CYS A 124 11.11 1.61 0.90
N VAL A 125 11.17 1.93 -0.40
CA VAL A 125 11.09 0.92 -1.47
C VAL A 125 12.26 -0.05 -1.40
N GLU A 126 13.49 0.46 -1.25
CA GLU A 126 14.70 -0.35 -1.12
C GLU A 126 14.64 -1.25 0.11
N TRP A 127 14.24 -0.69 1.25
CA TRP A 127 14.08 -1.42 2.50
C TRP A 127 13.02 -2.51 2.36
N THR A 128 11.87 -2.18 1.77
CA THR A 128 10.76 -3.13 1.57
C THR A 128 11.14 -4.28 0.64
N LYS A 129 11.92 -4.03 -0.40
CA LYS A 129 12.45 -5.10 -1.26
C LYS A 129 13.36 -6.08 -0.49
N ARG A 130 14.16 -5.58 0.45
CA ARG A 130 15.14 -6.39 1.20
C ARG A 130 14.57 -7.09 2.43
N HIS A 131 13.68 -6.41 3.14
CA HIS A 131 13.23 -6.78 4.48
C HIS A 131 11.71 -6.91 4.59
N GLY A 132 10.97 -6.52 3.55
CA GLY A 132 9.51 -6.59 3.54
C GLY A 132 8.98 -8.02 3.54
N CYS A 133 7.74 -8.15 3.99
CA CYS A 133 7.01 -9.41 3.95
C CYS A 133 6.47 -9.63 2.53
N LYS A 134 6.74 -10.82 1.99
CA LYS A 134 6.19 -11.24 0.71
C LYS A 134 4.67 -11.40 0.81
N LEU A 135 3.95 -10.86 -0.16
CA LEU A 135 2.50 -11.00 -0.24
C LEU A 135 2.11 -12.35 -0.81
N SER A 136 0.92 -12.85 -0.44
CA SER A 136 0.32 -13.98 -1.13
C SER A 136 -0.09 -13.58 -2.55
N ARG A 137 -0.22 -14.56 -3.45
CA ARG A 137 -0.69 -14.33 -4.83
C ARG A 137 -2.00 -13.55 -4.87
N LYS A 138 -2.97 -13.88 -3.99
CA LYS A 138 -4.26 -13.18 -3.93
C LYS A 138 -4.11 -11.71 -3.50
N GLN A 139 -3.24 -11.42 -2.53
CA GLN A 139 -2.97 -10.05 -2.10
C GLN A 139 -2.24 -9.25 -3.19
N ALA A 140 -1.24 -9.87 -3.84
CA ALA A 140 -0.50 -9.25 -4.93
C ALA A 140 -1.42 -8.89 -6.11
N ASN A 141 -2.31 -9.80 -6.52
CA ASN A 141 -3.28 -9.52 -7.59
C ASN A 141 -4.26 -8.41 -7.24
N ARG A 142 -4.63 -8.30 -5.97
CA ARG A 142 -5.53 -7.23 -5.50
C ARG A 142 -4.88 -5.86 -5.68
N TRP A 143 -3.59 -5.76 -5.39
CA TRP A 143 -2.84 -4.50 -5.39
C TRP A 143 -2.25 -4.14 -6.75
N PHE A 144 -1.85 -5.13 -7.53
CA PHE A 144 -1.27 -4.96 -8.85
C PHE A 144 -2.05 -5.77 -9.88
N PRO A 145 -3.32 -5.39 -10.17
CA PRO A 145 -4.17 -6.12 -11.10
C PRO A 145 -3.66 -6.06 -12.54
N GLU A 146 -2.85 -5.06 -12.90
CA GLU A 146 -2.25 -4.97 -14.23
C GLU A 146 -1.07 -5.93 -14.46
N LEU A 147 -0.52 -6.56 -13.40
CA LEU A 147 0.61 -7.46 -13.51
C LEU A 147 0.15 -8.91 -13.79
N PRO A 148 0.90 -9.68 -14.61
CA PRO A 148 0.49 -11.02 -15.00
C PRO A 148 0.57 -11.99 -13.82
N ILE A 149 -0.58 -12.35 -13.25
CA ILE A 149 -0.65 -13.17 -12.03
C ILE A 149 -0.09 -14.59 -12.21
N GLU A 150 -0.09 -15.10 -13.45
CA GLU A 150 0.50 -16.40 -13.81
C GLU A 150 2.01 -16.43 -13.60
N ALA A 151 2.68 -15.28 -13.77
CA ALA A 151 4.11 -15.11 -13.55
C ALA A 151 4.46 -14.77 -12.08
N TYR A 152 3.47 -14.80 -11.18
CA TYR A 152 3.70 -14.51 -9.77
C TYR A 152 4.46 -15.64 -9.09
N ARG A 153 5.64 -15.31 -8.57
CA ARG A 153 6.48 -16.19 -7.76
C ARG A 153 6.00 -16.16 -6.33
N GLU A 154 5.52 -17.30 -5.83
CA GLU A 154 5.17 -17.50 -4.41
C GLU A 154 6.39 -17.76 -3.53
#